data_AF-A0A522X0I3-F1
#
_entry.id   AF-A0A522X0I3-F1
#
_cell.length_a   1.000
_cell.length_b   1.000
_cell.length_c   1.000
_cell.angle_alpha   90.00
_cell.angle_beta   90.00
_cell.angle_gamma   90.00
#
_symmetry.space_group_name_H-M   'P 1'
#
loop_
_entity.id
_entity.type
_entity.pdbx_description
1 polymer ?
#
loop_
_entity_poly.entity_id
_entity_poly.type
_entity_poly.pdbx_seq_one_letter_code
_entity_poly.pdbx_strand_id
1 'polypeptide(L)' 'MLSSAIKATPTITDSRPPARGGTLFATYRPRPSSFFVGNAEPSLDDLMDDPIVRGLMARDGVAPDSLRTLIDEIRARLR' A
#
# COMPACT_ATOMS: atom_id res chain seq x y z
N MET A 1 -0.36 47.70 -45.23
CA MET A 1 0.06 46.48 -45.95
C MET A 1 0.60 45.53 -44.88
N LEU A 2 -0.22 44.56 -44.45
CA LEU A 2 -0.17 43.14 -44.85
C LEU A 2 1.09 42.40 -44.35
N SER A 3 0.94 41.62 -43.29
CA SER A 3 1.05 40.15 -43.32
C SER A 3 1.69 39.51 -42.08
N SER A 4 0.92 38.54 -41.59
CA SER A 4 1.15 37.53 -40.56
C SER A 4 2.29 36.57 -40.87
N ALA A 5 2.91 35.99 -39.83
CA ALA A 5 3.56 34.68 -39.91
C ALA A 5 3.55 33.99 -38.53
N ILE A 6 2.49 33.23 -38.30
CA ILE A 6 2.35 32.20 -37.26
C ILE A 6 3.40 31.10 -37.47
N LYS A 7 4.28 30.87 -36.50
CA LYS A 7 5.21 29.72 -36.51
C LYS A 7 4.62 28.59 -35.69
N ALA A 8 4.50 27.44 -36.35
CA ALA A 8 3.77 26.25 -35.96
C ALA A 8 4.24 25.62 -34.64
N THR A 9 3.29 25.19 -33.82
CA THR A 9 3.47 24.27 -32.68
C THR A 9 3.38 22.83 -33.20
N PRO A 10 4.35 21.94 -32.93
CA PRO A 10 4.20 20.54 -33.29
C PRO A 10 3.17 19.86 -32.36
N THR A 11 2.04 19.45 -32.95
CA THR A 11 1.03 18.59 -32.33
C THR A 11 1.63 17.19 -32.11
N ILE A 12 1.96 16.88 -30.85
CA ILE A 12 2.26 15.50 -30.43
C ILE A 12 0.91 14.77 -30.32
N THR A 13 0.55 14.07 -31.39
CA THR A 13 -0.56 13.12 -31.40
C THR A 13 -0.06 11.79 -30.83
N ASP A 14 -0.06 11.65 -29.50
CA ASP A 14 0.05 10.33 -28.87
C ASP A 14 -1.36 9.81 -28.59
N SER A 15 -1.89 9.05 -29.54
CA SER A 15 -3.15 8.34 -29.40
C SER A 15 -2.91 7.03 -28.64
N ARG A 16 -2.75 7.11 -27.32
CA ARG A 16 -2.84 5.97 -26.40
C ARG A 16 -4.15 6.06 -25.63
N PRO A 17 -5.05 5.06 -25.69
CA PRO A 17 -6.27 5.08 -24.89
C PRO A 17 -5.89 5.04 -23.40
N PRO A 18 -6.46 5.90 -22.54
CA PRO A 18 -6.23 5.77 -21.12
C PRO A 18 -6.81 4.43 -20.66
N ALA A 19 -5.94 3.56 -20.16
CA ALA A 19 -6.35 2.37 -19.43
C ALA A 19 -7.35 2.82 -18.37
N ARG A 20 -8.58 2.30 -18.49
CA ARG A 20 -9.68 2.57 -17.56
C ARG A 20 -9.17 2.38 -16.14
N GLY A 21 -9.18 3.49 -15.39
CA GLY A 21 -8.91 3.53 -13.97
C GLY A 21 -9.86 2.59 -13.23
N GLY A 22 -9.31 1.48 -12.75
CA GLY A 22 -9.86 0.72 -11.63
C GLY A 22 -9.21 1.22 -10.35
N THR A 23 -9.53 2.45 -9.95
CA THR A 23 -9.21 2.96 -8.61
C THR A 23 -10.08 2.24 -7.59
N LEU A 24 -9.66 1.04 -7.19
CA LEU A 24 -10.01 0.54 -5.86
C LEU A 24 -9.00 1.11 -4.87
N PHE A 25 -9.01 2.44 -4.72
CA PHE A 25 -8.71 2.99 -3.41
C PHE A 25 -9.89 2.58 -2.54
N ALA A 26 -9.82 1.34 -2.04
CA ALA A 26 -10.57 0.93 -0.88
C ALA A 26 -10.43 2.09 0.10
N THR A 27 -11.56 2.67 0.48
CA THR A 27 -11.63 3.83 1.37
C THR A 27 -10.83 3.51 2.61
N TYR A 28 -9.56 3.90 2.62
CA TYR A 28 -8.68 3.76 3.75
C TYR A 28 -9.14 4.84 4.72
N ARG A 29 -10.24 4.54 5.41
CA ARG A 29 -10.64 5.28 6.59
C ARG A 29 -9.56 4.91 7.59
N PRO A 30 -8.64 5.83 7.93
CA PRO A 30 -7.68 5.54 8.97
C PRO A 30 -8.52 5.32 10.22
N ARG A 31 -8.65 4.06 10.64
CA ARG A 31 -9.05 3.80 12.01
C ARG A 31 -7.94 4.44 12.82
N PRO A 32 -8.23 5.31 13.80
CA PRO A 32 -7.18 5.87 14.64
C PRO A 32 -6.46 4.69 15.25
N SER A 33 -5.25 4.44 14.76
CA SER A 33 -4.36 3.46 15.32
C SER A 33 -4.10 3.92 16.73
N SER A 34 -4.54 3.15 17.72
CA SER A 34 -4.11 3.31 19.11
C SER A 34 -2.61 3.03 19.28
N PHE A 35 -1.86 2.84 18.19
CA PHE A 35 -0.53 2.24 18.13
C PHE A 35 0.63 3.18 18.50
N PHE A 36 0.38 4.41 18.97
CA PHE A 36 1.44 5.27 19.48
C PHE A 36 0.97 6.12 20.67
N VAL A 37 0.72 5.47 21.81
CA VAL A 37 0.68 6.15 23.10
C VAL A 37 2.09 6.09 23.70
N GLY A 38 2.91 7.12 23.45
CA GLY A 38 4.16 7.39 24.19
C GLY A 38 5.13 6.20 24.35
N ASN A 39 5.65 5.66 23.24
CA ASN A 39 6.62 4.54 23.22
C ASN A 39 6.13 3.19 23.75
N ALA A 40 4.83 2.99 23.98
CA ALA A 40 4.31 1.65 24.18
C ALA A 40 4.41 0.88 22.86
N GLU A 41 5.35 -0.07 22.77
CA GLU A 41 5.48 -0.92 21.60
C GLU A 41 4.20 -1.76 21.44
N PRO A 42 3.59 -1.76 20.25
CA PRO A 42 2.44 -2.60 19.98
C PRO A 42 2.82 -4.08 20.11
N SER A 43 1.86 -4.92 20.50
CA SER A 43 2.11 -6.35 20.47
C SER A 43 2.32 -6.83 19.03
N LEU A 44 2.96 -7.98 18.86
CA LEU A 44 3.13 -8.57 17.54
C LEU A 44 1.78 -8.89 16.88
N ASP A 45 0.77 -9.28 17.67
CA ASP A 45 -0.58 -9.53 17.16
C ASP A 45 -1.23 -8.24 16.65
N ASP A 46 -1.08 -7.14 17.39
CA ASP A 46 -1.55 -5.82 16.95
C ASP A 46 -0.93 -5.40 15.62
N LEU A 47 0.38 -5.65 15.45
CA LEU A 47 1.08 -5.38 14.19
C LEU A 47 0.59 -6.29 13.06
N MET A 48 0.38 -7.58 13.30
CA MET A 48 -0.11 -8.50 12.25
C MET A 48 -1.54 -8.18 11.79
N ASP A 49 -2.32 -7.48 12.60
CA ASP A 49 -3.65 -6.99 12.24
C ASP A 49 -3.66 -5.57 11.68
N ASP A 50 -2.52 -4.88 11.67
CA ASP A 50 -2.37 -3.57 11.05
C ASP A 50 -2.53 -3.66 9.51
N PRO A 51 -3.35 -2.80 8.88
CA PRO A 51 -3.59 -2.84 7.44
C PRO A 51 -2.34 -2.66 6.58
N ILE A 52 -1.37 -1.84 7.02
CA ILE A 52 -0.12 -1.60 6.29
C ILE A 52 0.72 -2.88 6.37
N VAL A 53 0.85 -3.45 7.57
CA VAL A 53 1.60 -4.70 7.78
C VAL A 53 0.97 -5.84 6.98
N ARG A 54 -0.36 -6.00 6.98
CA ARG A 54 -1.05 -7.01 6.15
C ARG A 54 -0.80 -6.81 4.66
N GLY A 55 -0.76 -5.56 4.20
CA GLY A 55 -0.42 -5.24 2.81
C GLY A 55 1.00 -5.68 2.45
N LEU A 56 1.96 -5.45 3.35
CA LEU A 56 3.35 -5.89 3.18
C LEU A 56 3.46 -7.42 3.20
N MET A 57 2.80 -8.08 4.16
CA MET A 57 2.77 -9.55 4.24
C MET A 57 2.22 -10.17 2.95
N ALA A 58 1.11 -9.64 2.42
CA ALA A 58 0.53 -10.12 1.16
C ALA A 58 1.48 -9.89 -0.03
N ARG A 59 2.13 -8.73 -0.10
CA ARG A 59 3.13 -8.41 -1.14
C ARG A 59 4.31 -9.37 -1.11
N ASP A 60 4.75 -9.72 0.09
CA ASP A 60 5.95 -10.54 0.31
C ASP A 60 5.63 -12.05 0.40
N GLY A 61 4.36 -12.44 0.20
CA GLY A 61 3.91 -13.84 0.20
C GLY A 61 3.85 -14.48 1.59
N VAL A 62 3.79 -13.68 2.64
CA VAL A 62 3.73 -14.14 4.04
C VAL A 62 2.27 -14.38 4.45
N ALA A 63 1.93 -15.62 4.77
CA ALA A 63 0.63 -15.97 5.33
C ALA A 63 0.59 -15.71 6.85
N PRO A 64 -0.34 -14.87 7.36
CA PRO A 64 -0.41 -14.54 8.79
C PRO A 64 -0.59 -15.74 9.70
N ASP A 65 -1.41 -16.71 9.28
CA ASP A 65 -1.67 -17.90 10.10
C ASP A 65 -0.44 -18.80 10.20
N SER A 66 0.31 -18.96 9.09
CA SER A 66 1.57 -19.69 9.11
C SER A 66 2.61 -19.02 10.02
N LEU A 67 2.66 -17.69 10.03
CA LEU A 67 3.55 -16.94 10.92
C LEU A 67 3.18 -17.16 12.40
N ARG A 68 1.88 -17.13 12.74
CA ARG A 68 1.38 -17.40 14.10
C ARG A 68 1.77 -18.81 14.55
N THR A 69 1.51 -19.81 13.72
CA THR A 69 1.89 -21.20 14.01
C THR A 69 3.39 -21.34 14.27
N LEU A 70 4.23 -20.72 13.42
CA LEU A 70 5.68 -20.74 13.61
C LEU A 70 6.11 -20.11 14.95
N ILE A 71 5.51 -18.99 15.33
CA ILE A 71 5.82 -18.32 16.60
C ILE A 71 5.44 -19.22 17.78
N ASP A 72 4.28 -19.85 17.74
CA ASP A 72 3.82 -20.77 18.78
C ASP A 72 4.74 -21.99 18.91
N GLU A 73 5.15 -22.57 17.78
CA GLU A 73 6.12 -23.67 17.75
C GLU A 73 7.47 -23.28 18.37
N ILE A 74 7.99 -22.10 18.03
CA ILE A 74 9.25 -21.60 18.59
C ILE A 74 9.10 -21.37 20.10
N ARG A 75 8.02 -20.74 20.55
CA ARG A 75 7.76 -20.51 21.98
C ARG A 75 7.66 -21.81 22.77
N ALA A 76 7.04 -22.84 22.19
CA ALA A 76 6.95 -24.15 22.82
C ALA A 76 8.33 -24.81 23.01
N ARG A 77 9.29 -24.53 22.13
CA ARG A 77 10.66 -25.08 22.18
C ARG A 77 11.60 -24.33 23.11
N LEU A 78 11.26 -23.10 23.47
CA LEU A 78 12.05 -22.24 24.36
C LEU A 78 11.64 -22.37 25.84
N ARG A 79 10.60 -23.16 26.14
CA ARG A 79 10.20 -23.54 27.50
C ARG A 79 10.82 -24.86 27.90
#